data_AF-A0A1Q3BRP8-F1
#
_entry.id   AF-A0A1Q3BRP8-F1
#
_cell.length_a   1.000
_cell.length_b   1.000
_cell.length_c   1.000
_cell.angle_alpha   90.00
_cell.angle_beta   90.00
_cell.angle_gamma   90.00
#
_symmetry.space_group_name_H-M   'P 1'
#
loop_
_entity.id
_entity.type
_entity.pdbx_description
1 polymer ?
#
loop_
_entity_poly.entity_id
_entity_poly.type
_entity_poly.pdbx_seq_one_letter_code
_entity_poly.pdbx_strand_id
1 'polypeptide(L)'
;PFFDGNNYSHWKAKMTIFIQSLDYNLWDLIVDGPSLPTITNENGEIIPKPRNKYNDDDRKIVQLNAKAKHIIICAINSNEFNKVSSCVSAKDMWDRLEVTYEGTNQVKEDKINMLVHEYEMFTMHDNEDIKTMFTRFTNITNALQAIGKIYTNSEMVRKILRRFKKFLASKKKFGGKVFKKNNTQKGEPSKIEEIICYECNKPGHYKSDCPRLKKKEQGKKKKAMIAT
;
A
#
# COMPACT_ATOMS: atom_id res chain seq x y z
N PRO A 1 23.87 -21.38 7.35
CA PRO A 1 22.63 -21.65 6.57
C PRO A 1 23.01 -22.05 5.13
N PHE A 2 22.39 -23.08 4.55
CA PHE A 2 22.73 -23.54 3.20
C PHE A 2 21.70 -23.05 2.16
N PHE A 3 22.15 -22.75 0.94
CA PHE A 3 21.36 -22.25 -0.19
C PHE A 3 21.50 -23.17 -1.39
N ASP A 4 20.36 -23.63 -1.88
CA ASP A 4 20.26 -24.52 -3.04
C ASP A 4 19.71 -23.83 -4.29
N GLY A 5 19.42 -22.52 -4.22
CA GLY A 5 18.75 -21.75 -5.27
C GLY A 5 17.27 -21.46 -4.98
N ASN A 6 16.67 -22.07 -3.96
CA ASN A 6 15.26 -21.88 -3.63
C ASN A 6 15.05 -20.98 -2.40
N ASN A 7 13.92 -20.28 -2.37
CA ASN A 7 13.49 -19.46 -1.22
C ASN A 7 14.56 -18.48 -0.74
N TYR A 8 15.15 -17.73 -1.68
CA TYR A 8 16.27 -16.83 -1.42
C TYR A 8 16.00 -15.81 -0.31
N SER A 9 14.79 -15.25 -0.23
CA SER A 9 14.41 -14.29 0.83
C SER A 9 14.59 -14.88 2.23
N HIS A 10 14.18 -16.13 2.44
CA HIS A 10 14.35 -16.84 3.71
C HIS A 10 15.82 -17.17 4.00
N TRP A 11 16.56 -17.63 2.98
CA TRP A 11 17.99 -17.89 3.15
C TRP A 11 18.75 -16.61 3.49
N LYS A 12 18.49 -15.51 2.77
CA LYS A 12 19.11 -14.20 2.97
C LYS A 12 18.89 -13.70 4.38
N ALA A 13 17.66 -13.77 4.90
CA ALA A 13 17.35 -13.39 6.27
C ALA A 13 18.17 -14.20 7.30
N LYS A 14 18.20 -15.53 7.14
CA LYS A 14 18.99 -16.41 8.03
C LYS A 14 20.50 -16.16 7.91
N MET A 15 21.00 -15.95 6.70
CA MET A 15 22.42 -15.76 6.44
C MET A 15 22.90 -14.41 7.00
N THR A 16 22.10 -13.37 6.85
CA THR A 16 22.37 -12.04 7.42
C THR A 16 22.56 -12.14 8.93
N ILE A 17 21.60 -12.75 9.64
CA ILE A 17 21.69 -12.95 11.10
C ILE A 17 22.92 -13.80 11.46
N PHE A 18 23.19 -14.86 10.71
CA PHE A 18 24.36 -15.72 10.95
C PHE A 18 25.68 -14.95 10.85
N ILE A 19 25.88 -14.17 9.79
CA ILE A 19 27.10 -13.37 9.59
C ILE A 19 27.23 -12.30 10.70
N GLN A 20 26.16 -11.57 10.99
CA GLN A 20 26.14 -10.57 12.06
C GLN A 20 26.49 -11.18 13.43
N SER A 21 26.03 -12.41 13.69
CA SER A 21 26.33 -13.11 14.94
C SER A 21 27.79 -13.57 15.04
N LEU A 22 28.49 -13.73 13.92
CA LEU A 22 29.90 -14.11 13.89
C LEU A 22 30.82 -12.90 14.12
N ASP A 23 30.56 -11.79 13.42
CA ASP A 23 31.27 -10.51 13.53
C ASP A 23 30.49 -9.47 12.73
N TYR A 24 30.04 -8.39 13.37
CA TYR A 24 29.27 -7.35 12.68
C TYR A 24 30.11 -6.64 11.60
N ASN A 25 31.43 -6.55 11.77
CA ASN A 25 32.32 -5.96 10.76
C ASN A 25 32.35 -6.79 9.46
N LEU A 26 32.06 -8.11 9.52
CA LEU A 26 31.90 -8.91 8.30
C LEU A 26 30.65 -8.49 7.54
N TRP A 27 29.57 -8.19 8.25
CA TRP A 27 28.32 -7.75 7.64
C TRP A 27 28.49 -6.37 7.00
N ASP A 28 29.09 -5.42 7.72
CA ASP A 28 29.36 -4.08 7.18
C ASP A 28 30.23 -4.17 5.92
N LEU A 29 31.28 -4.99 5.92
CA LEU A 29 32.12 -5.23 4.75
C LEU A 29 31.35 -5.82 3.55
N ILE A 30 30.40 -6.72 3.80
CA ILE A 30 29.57 -7.33 2.75
C ILE A 30 28.55 -6.34 2.20
N VAL A 31 28.04 -5.40 3.01
CA VAL A 31 27.03 -4.43 2.56
C VAL A 31 27.66 -3.22 1.89
N ASP A 32 28.68 -2.63 2.52
CA ASP A 32 29.30 -1.38 2.07
C ASP A 32 30.43 -1.63 1.06
N GLY A 33 31.02 -2.83 1.10
CA GLY A 33 32.13 -3.22 0.26
C GLY A 33 33.50 -2.97 0.91
N PRO A 34 34.47 -3.88 0.73
CA PRO A 34 35.81 -3.67 1.25
C PRO A 34 36.54 -2.57 0.49
N SER A 35 37.17 -1.65 1.22
CA SER A 35 38.21 -0.77 0.66
C SER A 35 39.48 -1.57 0.39
N LEU A 36 39.48 -2.39 -0.66
CA LEU A 36 40.61 -3.26 -0.99
C LEU A 36 41.88 -2.43 -1.23
N PRO A 37 43.05 -2.90 -0.77
CA PRO A 37 44.31 -2.18 -0.93
C PRO A 37 44.62 -1.88 -2.41
N THR A 38 44.79 -0.61 -2.73
CA THR A 38 45.13 -0.13 -4.07
C THR A 38 46.33 0.81 -4.04
N ILE A 39 47.00 0.97 -5.18
CA ILE A 39 48.06 1.97 -5.41
C ILE A 39 47.81 2.66 -6.75
N THR A 40 48.27 3.89 -6.87
CA THR A 40 48.32 4.60 -8.16
C THR A 40 49.63 4.26 -8.86
N ASN A 41 49.57 3.80 -10.10
CA ASN A 41 50.76 3.54 -10.91
C ASN A 41 51.33 4.84 -11.52
N GLU A 42 52.47 4.74 -12.21
CA GLU A 42 53.15 5.88 -12.86
C GLU A 42 52.27 6.57 -13.92
N ASN A 43 51.27 5.87 -14.46
CA ASN A 43 50.32 6.38 -15.45
C ASN A 43 49.08 7.03 -14.80
N GLY A 44 49.00 7.09 -13.47
CA GLY A 44 47.84 7.64 -12.74
C GLY A 44 46.68 6.67 -12.56
N GLU A 45 46.80 5.40 -12.96
CA GLU A 45 45.74 4.39 -12.84
C GLU A 45 45.75 3.76 -11.45
N ILE A 46 44.55 3.48 -10.92
CA ILE A 46 44.37 2.78 -9.65
C ILE A 46 44.43 1.27 -9.92
N ILE A 47 45.47 0.61 -9.39
CA ILE A 47 45.68 -0.84 -9.50
C ILE A 47 45.69 -1.50 -8.12
N PRO A 48 45.41 -2.81 -8.02
CA PRO A 48 45.54 -3.55 -6.77
C PRO A 48 46.96 -3.44 -6.21
N LYS A 49 47.07 -3.15 -4.91
CA LYS A 49 48.36 -3.07 -4.24
C LYS A 49 49.04 -4.46 -4.24
N PRO A 50 50.34 -4.56 -4.56
CA PRO A 50 51.06 -5.82 -4.45
C PRO A 50 51.10 -6.34 -3.01
N ARG A 51 50.87 -7.64 -2.81
CA ARG A 51 50.79 -8.28 -1.48
C ARG A 51 52.02 -8.07 -0.61
N ASN A 52 53.20 -7.96 -1.20
CA ASN A 52 54.46 -7.71 -0.49
C ASN A 52 54.54 -6.30 0.12
N LYS A 53 53.70 -5.36 -0.31
CA LYS A 53 53.63 -3.98 0.20
C LYS A 53 52.50 -3.77 1.22
N TYR A 54 51.78 -4.82 1.61
CA TYR A 54 50.67 -4.71 2.55
C TYR A 54 51.15 -4.35 3.95
N ASN A 55 50.55 -3.31 4.53
CA ASN A 55 50.64 -3.03 5.96
C ASN A 55 49.64 -3.90 6.74
N ASP A 56 49.57 -3.73 8.06
CA ASP A 56 48.70 -4.54 8.91
C ASP A 56 47.21 -4.29 8.65
N ASP A 57 46.82 -3.05 8.35
CA ASP A 57 45.44 -2.70 8.01
C ASP A 57 45.00 -3.31 6.67
N ASP A 58 45.86 -3.26 5.65
CA ASP A 58 45.64 -3.89 4.35
C ASP A 58 45.39 -5.39 4.54
N ARG A 59 46.21 -6.06 5.37
CA ARG A 59 46.07 -7.48 5.69
C ARG A 59 44.75 -7.76 6.40
N LYS A 60 44.37 -6.93 7.36
CA LYS A 60 43.11 -7.07 8.10
C LYS A 60 41.90 -7.00 7.17
N ILE A 61 41.85 -6.02 6.25
CA ILE A 61 40.76 -5.88 5.28
C ILE A 61 40.69 -7.08 4.35
N VAL A 62 41.84 -7.50 3.79
CA VAL A 62 41.90 -8.65 2.86
C VAL A 62 41.51 -9.95 3.54
N GLN A 63 41.93 -10.16 4.80
CA GLN A 63 41.55 -11.32 5.61
C GLN A 63 40.06 -11.32 5.92
N LEU A 64 39.49 -10.18 6.29
CA LEU A 64 38.06 -10.05 6.60
C LEU A 64 37.21 -10.34 5.34
N ASN A 65 37.59 -9.77 4.19
CA ASN A 65 36.95 -10.08 2.91
C ASN A 65 37.09 -11.56 2.53
N ALA A 66 38.28 -12.16 2.73
CA ALA A 66 38.48 -13.60 2.46
C ALA A 66 37.59 -14.49 3.35
N LYS A 67 37.46 -14.14 4.64
CA LYS A 67 36.57 -14.82 5.59
C LYS A 67 35.11 -14.70 5.16
N ALA A 68 34.67 -13.50 4.75
CA ALA A 68 33.34 -13.26 4.22
C ALA A 68 33.06 -14.09 2.95
N LYS A 69 33.98 -14.09 1.97
CA LYS A 69 33.87 -14.93 0.76
C LYS A 69 33.75 -16.40 1.12
N HIS A 70 34.59 -16.88 2.05
CA HIS A 70 34.56 -18.27 2.49
C HIS A 70 33.19 -18.66 3.09
N ILE A 71 32.62 -17.81 3.96
CA ILE A 71 31.29 -18.03 4.53
C ILE A 71 30.23 -18.17 3.43
N ILE A 72 30.24 -17.27 2.44
CA ILE A 72 29.28 -17.32 1.31
C ILE A 72 29.48 -18.59 0.48
N ILE A 73 30.71 -18.92 0.10
CA ILE A 73 31.01 -20.12 -0.71
C ILE A 73 30.57 -21.40 0.00
N CYS A 74 30.83 -21.54 1.30
CA CYS A 74 30.42 -22.72 2.06
C CYS A 74 28.90 -22.79 2.27
N ALA A 75 28.19 -21.70 2.06
CA ALA A 75 26.75 -21.62 2.26
C ALA A 75 25.94 -21.88 0.99
N ILE A 76 26.57 -22.10 -0.16
CA ILE A 76 25.87 -22.23 -1.46
C ILE A 76 26.25 -23.54 -2.15
N ASN A 77 25.37 -24.07 -2.98
CA ASN A 77 25.66 -25.24 -3.80
C ASN A 77 26.57 -24.92 -5.00
N SER A 78 27.01 -25.93 -5.74
CA SER A 78 27.91 -25.75 -6.90
C SER A 78 27.31 -24.90 -8.03
N ASN A 79 26.01 -25.00 -8.28
CA ASN A 79 25.34 -24.21 -9.32
C ASN A 79 25.36 -22.71 -8.97
N GLU A 80 25.10 -22.40 -7.71
CA GLU A 80 25.14 -21.04 -7.18
C GLU A 80 26.57 -20.50 -7.11
N PHE A 81 27.52 -21.35 -6.73
CA PHE A 81 28.94 -21.00 -6.74
C PHE A 81 29.41 -20.56 -8.13
N ASN A 82 29.03 -21.28 -9.19
CA ASN A 82 29.43 -20.94 -10.56
C ASN A 82 29.04 -19.50 -10.92
N LYS A 83 27.87 -19.01 -10.48
CA LYS A 83 27.38 -17.65 -10.74
C LYS A 83 28.21 -16.55 -10.08
N VAL A 84 28.88 -16.86 -8.97
CA VAL A 84 29.65 -15.90 -8.15
C VAL A 84 31.16 -16.17 -8.18
N SER A 85 31.61 -17.22 -8.85
CA SER A 85 33.00 -17.68 -8.86
C SER A 85 34.00 -16.64 -9.35
N SER A 86 33.60 -15.74 -10.23
CA SER A 86 34.44 -14.65 -10.78
C SER A 86 34.41 -13.36 -9.96
N CYS A 87 33.60 -13.28 -8.90
CA CYS A 87 33.46 -12.09 -8.06
C CYS A 87 34.75 -11.80 -7.27
N VAL A 88 35.16 -10.53 -7.23
CA VAL A 88 36.42 -10.09 -6.61
C VAL A 88 36.26 -10.04 -5.09
N SER A 89 35.18 -9.45 -4.60
CA SER A 89 34.88 -9.27 -3.17
C SER A 89 33.68 -10.09 -2.69
N ALA A 90 33.52 -10.20 -1.36
CA ALA A 90 32.32 -10.80 -0.77
C ALA A 90 31.05 -9.97 -1.06
N LYS A 91 31.21 -8.64 -1.13
CA LYS A 91 30.18 -7.70 -1.59
C LYS A 91 29.70 -8.04 -3.00
N ASP A 92 30.62 -8.23 -3.95
CA ASP A 92 30.27 -8.60 -5.33
C ASP A 92 29.51 -9.93 -5.40
N MET A 93 29.90 -10.91 -4.55
CA MET A 93 29.21 -12.19 -4.47
C MET A 93 27.78 -12.02 -3.93
N TRP A 94 27.62 -11.25 -2.86
CA TRP A 94 26.33 -10.99 -2.23
C TRP A 94 25.38 -10.24 -3.19
N ASP A 95 25.86 -9.17 -3.82
CA ASP A 95 25.11 -8.37 -4.78
C ASP A 95 24.72 -9.20 -6.01
N ARG A 96 25.63 -10.06 -6.50
CA ARG A 96 25.33 -10.96 -7.62
C ARG A 96 24.18 -11.92 -7.27
N LEU A 97 24.19 -12.49 -6.07
CA LEU A 97 23.09 -13.34 -5.61
C LEU A 97 21.80 -12.54 -5.46
N GLU A 98 21.86 -11.35 -4.87
CA GLU A 98 20.69 -10.48 -4.69
C GLU A 98 20.05 -10.12 -6.03
N VAL A 99 20.85 -9.66 -7.00
CA VAL A 99 20.36 -9.35 -8.36
C VAL A 99 19.78 -10.58 -9.05
N THR A 100 20.40 -11.74 -8.88
CA THR A 100 19.94 -12.98 -9.52
C THR A 100 18.57 -13.43 -9.00
N TYR A 101 18.31 -13.25 -7.70
CA TYR A 101 17.13 -13.84 -7.04
C TYR A 101 16.03 -12.85 -6.67
N GLU A 102 16.36 -11.57 -6.49
CA GLU A 102 15.38 -10.52 -6.22
C GLU A 102 15.17 -9.59 -7.43
N GLY A 103 15.99 -9.71 -8.48
CA GLY A 103 16.04 -8.77 -9.60
C GLY A 103 16.86 -7.52 -9.28
N THR A 104 17.10 -6.68 -10.30
CA THR A 104 17.80 -5.41 -10.11
C THR A 104 16.92 -4.38 -9.42
N ASN A 105 17.55 -3.38 -8.77
CA ASN A 105 16.83 -2.22 -8.24
C ASN A 105 16.00 -1.52 -9.32
N GLN A 106 16.45 -1.51 -10.58
CA GLN A 106 15.68 -0.95 -11.70
C GLN A 106 14.36 -1.71 -11.92
N VAL A 107 14.38 -3.05 -11.94
CA VAL A 107 13.15 -3.85 -12.11
C VAL A 107 12.19 -3.66 -10.93
N LYS A 108 12.74 -3.56 -9.71
CA LYS A 108 11.94 -3.23 -8.51
C LYS A 108 11.30 -1.84 -8.64
N GLU A 109 12.06 -0.84 -9.07
CA GLU A 109 11.61 0.54 -9.25
C GLU A 109 10.57 0.65 -10.38
N ASP A 110 10.79 -0.02 -11.52
CA ASP A 110 9.84 -0.09 -12.63
C ASP A 110 8.52 -0.72 -12.19
N LYS A 111 8.58 -1.78 -11.37
CA LYS A 111 7.38 -2.41 -10.81
C LYS A 111 6.65 -1.49 -9.83
N ILE A 112 7.37 -0.76 -8.98
CA ILE A 112 6.80 0.28 -8.11
C ILE A 112 6.13 1.35 -8.96
N ASN A 113 6.81 1.86 -9.99
CA ASN A 113 6.30 2.91 -10.87
C ASN A 113 5.05 2.46 -11.63
N MET A 114 5.02 1.22 -12.14
CA MET A 114 3.83 0.64 -12.77
C MET A 114 2.65 0.58 -11.79
N LEU A 115 2.86 0.06 -10.58
CA LEU A 115 1.80 -0.07 -9.58
C LEU A 115 1.34 1.29 -9.04
N VAL A 116 2.25 2.24 -8.85
CA VAL A 116 1.94 3.63 -8.48
C VAL A 116 1.13 4.28 -9.59
N HIS A 117 1.49 4.07 -10.85
CA HIS A 117 0.72 4.56 -11.99
C HIS A 117 -0.68 3.94 -12.02
N GLU A 118 -0.82 2.63 -11.82
CA GLU A 118 -2.10 1.95 -11.74
C GLU A 118 -2.96 2.49 -10.58
N TYR A 119 -2.37 2.70 -9.40
CA TYR A 119 -3.01 3.32 -8.25
C TYR A 119 -3.45 4.77 -8.54
N GLU A 120 -2.60 5.55 -9.20
CA GLU A 120 -2.88 6.94 -9.53
C GLU A 120 -3.98 7.07 -10.57
N MET A 121 -3.96 6.22 -11.59
CA MET A 121 -4.93 6.18 -12.68
C MET A 121 -6.19 5.37 -12.35
N PHE A 122 -6.24 4.75 -11.16
CA PHE A 122 -7.35 3.91 -10.75
C PHE A 122 -8.69 4.62 -10.90
N THR A 123 -9.62 3.99 -11.63
CA THR A 123 -11.00 4.44 -11.82
C THR A 123 -11.95 3.26 -11.80
N MET A 124 -13.18 3.52 -11.39
CA MET A 124 -14.27 2.54 -11.49
C MET A 124 -14.74 2.46 -12.94
N HIS A 125 -14.87 1.25 -13.47
CA HIS A 125 -15.35 1.04 -14.83
C HIS A 125 -16.89 1.11 -14.90
N ASP A 126 -17.45 1.36 -16.10
CA ASP A 126 -18.89 1.56 -16.28
C ASP A 126 -19.77 0.35 -15.95
N ASN A 127 -19.23 -0.86 -16.15
CA ASN A 127 -19.92 -2.15 -15.95
C ASN A 127 -19.37 -2.92 -14.74
N GLU A 128 -18.58 -2.26 -13.90
CA GLU A 128 -17.99 -2.85 -12.71
C GLU A 128 -18.87 -2.54 -11.49
N ASP A 129 -19.12 -3.55 -10.64
CA ASP A 129 -19.79 -3.32 -9.36
C ASP A 129 -18.80 -2.83 -8.29
N ILE A 130 -19.32 -2.25 -7.22
CA ILE A 130 -18.49 -1.65 -6.14
C ILE A 130 -17.56 -2.69 -5.51
N LYS A 131 -18.01 -3.94 -5.31
CA LYS A 131 -17.19 -4.99 -4.69
C LYS A 131 -16.02 -5.35 -5.59
N THR A 132 -16.25 -5.51 -6.90
CA THR A 132 -15.18 -5.78 -7.87
C THR A 132 -14.16 -4.64 -7.92
N MET A 133 -14.63 -3.39 -7.91
CA MET A 133 -13.78 -2.20 -7.84
C MET A 133 -12.89 -2.20 -6.59
N PHE A 134 -13.47 -2.46 -5.41
CA PHE A 134 -12.71 -2.53 -4.16
C PHE A 134 -11.68 -3.66 -4.17
N THR A 135 -12.01 -4.82 -4.74
CA THR A 135 -11.06 -5.94 -4.87
C THR A 135 -9.86 -5.54 -5.72
N ARG A 136 -10.08 -4.91 -6.89
CA ARG A 136 -8.99 -4.42 -7.75
C ARG A 136 -8.12 -3.39 -7.03
N PHE A 137 -8.73 -2.42 -6.36
CA PHE A 137 -7.98 -1.44 -5.57
C PHE A 137 -7.15 -2.09 -4.46
N THR A 138 -7.74 -3.03 -3.73
CA THR A 138 -7.07 -3.76 -2.64
C THR A 138 -5.89 -4.56 -3.16
N ASN A 139 -6.02 -5.19 -4.33
CA ASN A 139 -4.92 -5.92 -4.95
C ASN A 139 -3.74 -4.99 -5.27
N ILE A 140 -4.00 -3.81 -5.82
CA ILE A 140 -2.97 -2.80 -6.12
C ILE A 140 -2.28 -2.34 -4.82
N THR A 141 -3.03 -2.01 -3.77
CA THR A 141 -2.47 -1.53 -2.51
C THR A 141 -1.69 -2.60 -1.77
N ASN A 142 -2.14 -3.86 -1.80
CA ASN A 142 -1.42 -4.98 -1.21
C ASN A 142 -0.11 -5.26 -1.96
N ALA A 143 -0.12 -5.18 -3.30
CA ALA A 143 1.07 -5.33 -4.11
C ALA A 143 2.10 -4.22 -3.82
N LEU A 144 1.65 -2.97 -3.68
CA LEU A 144 2.51 -1.83 -3.30
C LEU A 144 3.10 -2.03 -1.89
N GLN A 145 2.30 -2.45 -0.93
CA GLN A 145 2.75 -2.73 0.44
C GLN A 145 3.79 -3.86 0.48
N ALA A 146 3.60 -4.93 -0.30
CA ALA A 146 4.54 -6.05 -0.37
C ALA A 146 5.93 -5.66 -0.91
N ILE A 147 6.03 -4.57 -1.67
CA ILE A 147 7.27 -4.06 -2.26
C ILE A 147 7.80 -2.84 -1.45
N GLY A 148 7.18 -2.52 -0.31
CA GLY A 148 7.64 -1.49 0.62
C GLY A 148 7.06 -0.09 0.39
N LYS A 149 6.15 0.10 -0.57
CA LYS A 149 5.43 1.37 -0.80
C LYS A 149 4.12 1.37 -0.01
N ILE A 150 4.13 1.95 1.18
CA ILE A 150 2.98 1.92 2.10
C ILE A 150 2.11 3.17 1.91
N TYR A 151 0.82 2.96 1.73
CA TYR A 151 -0.20 4.01 1.82
C TYR A 151 -1.01 3.81 3.10
N THR A 152 -1.25 4.89 3.84
CA THR A 152 -2.09 4.81 5.04
C THR A 152 -3.54 4.53 4.66
N ASN A 153 -4.29 3.91 5.57
CA ASN A 153 -5.74 3.71 5.41
C ASN A 153 -6.46 5.03 5.06
N SER A 154 -6.04 6.14 5.66
CA SER A 154 -6.62 7.46 5.38
C SER A 154 -6.42 7.91 3.94
N GLU A 155 -5.24 7.66 3.35
CA GLU A 155 -4.92 7.99 1.96
C GLU A 155 -5.69 7.11 0.99
N MET A 156 -5.73 5.80 1.26
CA MET A 156 -6.47 4.82 0.49
C MET A 156 -7.97 5.15 0.44
N VAL A 157 -8.59 5.41 1.59
CA VAL A 157 -10.02 5.79 1.68
C VAL A 157 -10.28 7.10 0.93
N ARG A 158 -9.42 8.12 1.12
CA ARG A 158 -9.56 9.40 0.42
C ARG A 158 -9.44 9.23 -1.10
N LYS A 159 -8.56 8.35 -1.58
CA LYS A 159 -8.38 8.03 -3.00
C LYS A 159 -9.64 7.41 -3.59
N ILE A 160 -10.13 6.32 -3.00
CA ILE A 160 -11.35 5.63 -3.43
C ILE A 160 -12.53 6.59 -3.46
N LEU A 161 -12.76 7.34 -2.38
CA LEU A 161 -13.90 8.26 -2.29
C LEU A 161 -13.84 9.34 -3.39
N ARG A 162 -12.65 9.86 -3.72
CA ARG A 162 -12.47 10.82 -4.81
C ARG A 162 -12.81 10.20 -6.17
N ARG A 163 -12.38 8.96 -6.44
CA ARG A 163 -12.67 8.26 -7.70
C ARG A 163 -14.15 7.91 -7.82
N PHE A 164 -14.76 7.44 -6.74
CA PHE A 164 -16.18 7.12 -6.69
C PHE A 164 -17.06 8.37 -6.88
N LYS A 165 -16.73 9.50 -6.23
CA LYS A 165 -17.43 10.78 -6.46
C LYS A 165 -17.34 11.24 -7.92
N LYS A 166 -16.17 11.10 -8.56
CA LYS A 166 -15.99 11.42 -9.99
C LYS A 166 -16.85 10.52 -10.88
N PHE A 167 -16.89 9.22 -10.61
CA PHE A 167 -17.72 8.26 -11.34
C PHE A 167 -19.21 8.63 -11.26
N LEU A 168 -19.72 8.89 -10.05
CA LEU A 168 -21.12 9.31 -9.86
C LEU A 168 -21.44 10.64 -10.56
N ALA A 169 -20.51 11.60 -10.54
CA ALA A 169 -20.68 12.86 -11.26
C ALA A 169 -20.70 12.66 -12.79
N SER A 170 -19.89 11.72 -13.31
CA SER A 170 -19.90 11.37 -14.73
C SER A 170 -21.23 10.75 -15.16
N LYS A 171 -21.77 9.80 -14.38
CA LYS A 171 -23.10 9.21 -14.65
C LYS A 171 -24.24 10.25 -14.61
N LYS A 172 -24.15 11.27 -13.75
CA LYS A 172 -25.13 12.38 -13.72
C LYS A 172 -25.12 13.24 -14.99
N LYS A 173 -23.99 13.36 -15.69
CA LYS A 173 -23.90 14.15 -16.94
C LYS A 173 -24.54 13.48 -18.15
N PHE A 174 -24.59 12.13 -18.17
CA PHE A 174 -25.26 11.36 -19.23
C PHE A 174 -26.72 10.99 -18.90
N GLY A 175 -27.14 11.18 -17.64
CA GLY A 175 -28.50 10.92 -17.16
C GLY A 175 -29.29 12.19 -16.88
N GLY A 176 -29.37 13.10 -17.86
CA GLY A 176 -30.18 14.32 -17.80
C GLY A 176 -31.69 14.06 -17.79
N LYS A 177 -32.20 13.28 -16.83
CA LYS A 177 -33.54 13.54 -16.28
C LYS A 177 -33.32 14.24 -14.96
N VAL A 178 -33.55 15.55 -15.00
CA VAL A 178 -33.90 16.35 -13.83
C VAL A 178 -34.81 15.49 -12.96
N PHE A 179 -34.39 15.20 -11.72
CA PHE A 179 -35.31 14.76 -10.68
C PHE A 179 -36.28 15.93 -10.44
N LYS A 180 -37.27 16.08 -11.32
CA LYS A 180 -38.50 16.78 -10.96
C LYS A 180 -39.12 15.89 -9.91
N LYS A 181 -39.14 16.37 -8.67
CA LYS A 181 -40.02 15.88 -7.61
C LYS A 181 -41.46 16.04 -8.10
N ASN A 182 -41.92 15.13 -8.93
CA ASN A 182 -43.34 14.92 -9.18
C ASN A 182 -43.61 13.47 -8.78
N ASN A 183 -44.09 13.36 -7.55
CA ASN A 183 -44.84 12.22 -7.09
C ASN A 183 -46.01 11.97 -8.06
N THR A 184 -46.51 10.73 -8.04
CA THR A 184 -47.72 10.20 -8.69
C THR A 184 -47.52 9.50 -10.05
N GLN A 185 -47.63 8.17 -10.02
CA GLN A 185 -48.74 7.44 -10.68
C GLN A 185 -48.84 6.02 -10.08
N LYS A 186 -49.94 5.77 -9.36
CA LYS A 186 -51.04 4.87 -9.75
C LYS A 186 -50.68 3.38 -9.70
N GLY A 187 -50.86 2.80 -8.51
CA GLY A 187 -51.28 1.41 -8.32
C GLY A 187 -52.76 1.38 -7.91
N GLU A 188 -53.44 0.28 -8.22
CA GLU A 188 -54.88 0.02 -8.03
C GLU A 188 -55.43 0.27 -6.61
N PRO A 189 -56.74 0.54 -6.47
CA PRO A 189 -57.31 1.16 -5.29
C PRO A 189 -57.69 0.14 -4.21
N SER A 190 -56.74 -0.16 -3.32
CA SER A 190 -57.06 -0.80 -2.05
C SER A 190 -57.48 0.29 -1.05
N LYS A 191 -58.79 0.36 -0.78
CA LYS A 191 -59.52 1.22 0.17
C LYS A 191 -58.61 1.79 1.30
N ILE A 192 -58.20 3.04 1.14
CA ILE A 192 -57.54 3.83 2.19
C ILE A 192 -58.63 4.26 3.15
N GLU A 193 -58.67 3.69 4.35
CA GLU A 193 -59.49 4.21 5.45
C GLU A 193 -59.12 5.68 5.66
N GLU A 194 -60.10 6.58 5.53
CA GLU A 194 -59.90 8.01 5.77
C GLU A 194 -59.31 8.20 7.17
N ILE A 195 -58.18 8.89 7.28
CA ILE A 195 -57.58 9.22 8.57
C ILE A 195 -58.56 10.14 9.31
N ILE A 196 -59.24 9.61 10.32
CA ILE A 196 -60.18 10.33 11.18
C ILE A 196 -59.44 10.82 12.42
N CYS A 197 -59.48 12.13 12.67
CA CYS A 197 -58.89 12.73 13.86
C CYS A 197 -59.67 12.31 15.12
N TYR A 198 -59.05 11.54 16.02
CA TYR A 198 -59.67 11.04 17.26
C TYR A 198 -60.17 12.12 18.24
N GLU A 199 -59.80 13.40 18.09
CA GLU A 199 -60.29 14.49 18.95
C GLU A 199 -61.54 15.20 18.43
N CYS A 200 -61.79 15.17 17.12
CA CYS A 200 -62.95 15.84 16.52
C CYS A 200 -63.77 14.95 15.59
N ASN A 201 -63.35 13.70 15.44
CA ASN A 201 -63.94 12.68 14.59
C ASN A 201 -64.20 13.14 13.15
N LYS A 202 -63.32 14.01 12.62
CA LYS A 202 -63.37 14.47 11.23
C LYS A 202 -62.22 13.87 10.42
N PRO A 203 -62.46 13.46 9.17
CA PRO A 203 -61.43 12.91 8.30
C PRO A 203 -60.43 13.98 7.84
N GLY A 204 -59.26 13.55 7.36
CA GLY A 204 -58.30 14.36 6.62
C GLY A 204 -57.17 14.99 7.44
N HIS A 205 -57.05 14.71 8.75
CA HIS A 205 -55.93 15.18 9.56
C HIS A 205 -55.69 14.31 10.81
N TYR A 206 -54.47 14.33 11.34
CA TYR A 206 -54.14 13.68 12.61
C TYR A 206 -54.44 14.59 13.81
N LYS A 207 -54.52 14.00 15.01
CA LYS A 207 -54.77 14.70 16.28
C LYS A 207 -53.85 15.90 16.50
N SER A 208 -52.57 15.81 16.12
CA SER A 208 -51.58 16.91 16.22
C SER A 208 -52.00 18.20 15.51
N ASP A 209 -52.76 18.07 14.43
CA ASP A 209 -53.14 19.17 13.54
C ASP A 209 -54.60 19.58 13.72
N CYS A 210 -55.26 19.05 14.75
CA CYS A 210 -56.68 19.29 14.99
C CYS A 210 -56.97 20.77 15.27
N PRO A 211 -57.80 21.44 14.44
CA PRO A 211 -58.17 22.84 14.64
C PRO A 211 -58.91 23.09 15.97
N ARG A 212 -59.58 22.06 16.53
CA ARG A 212 -60.25 22.16 17.84
C ARG A 212 -59.25 22.23 19.00
N LEU A 213 -58.11 21.54 18.92
CA LEU A 213 -57.07 21.61 19.94
C LEU A 213 -56.41 23.00 19.95
N LYS A 214 -56.09 23.54 18.76
CA LYS A 214 -55.53 24.90 18.63
C LYS A 214 -56.47 25.99 19.18
N LYS A 215 -57.79 25.82 19.05
CA LYS A 215 -58.79 26.74 19.65
C LYS A 215 -58.92 26.59 21.17
N LYS A 216 -58.78 25.37 21.74
CA LYS A 216 -58.78 25.15 23.21
C LYS A 216 -57.58 25.82 23.89
N GLU A 217 -56.40 25.81 23.26
CA GLU A 217 -55.21 26.50 23.79
C GLU A 217 -55.34 28.03 23.75
N GLN A 218 -55.92 28.57 22.68
CA GLN A 218 -56.21 30.01 22.59
C GLN A 218 -57.28 30.48 23.59
N GLY A 219 -58.26 29.63 23.91
CA GLY A 219 -59.27 29.91 24.94
C GLY A 219 -58.71 29.93 26.37
N LYS A 220 -57.73 29.08 26.69
CA LYS A 220 -57.05 29.08 28.00
C LYS A 220 -56.18 30.34 28.18
N LYS A 221 -55.52 30.82 27.12
CA LYS A 221 -54.74 32.07 27.15
C LYS A 221 -55.61 33.31 27.36
N LYS A 222 -56.83 33.36 26.82
CA LYS A 222 -57.75 34.49 27.04
C LYS A 222 -58.36 34.54 28.45
N LYS A 223 -58.61 33.40 29.10
CA LYS A 223 -59.12 33.37 30.49
C LYS A 223 -58.06 33.78 31.53
N ALA A 224 -56.78 33.62 31.23
CA ALA A 224 -55.69 34.08 32.10
C ALA A 224 -55.44 35.60 32.04
N MET A 225 -56.01 36.32 31.06
CA MET A 225 -55.85 37.77 30.88
C MET A 225 -57.04 38.61 31.39
N ILE A 226 -58.14 37.99 31.85
CA ILE A 226 -59.35 38.71 32.33
C ILE A 226 -59.51 38.63 33.87
N ALA A 227 -58.60 37.94 34.57
CA ALA A 227 -58.54 37.91 36.04
C ALA A 227 -57.30 38.65 36.54
N THR A 228 -57.28 39.97 36.38
CA THR A 228 -56.47 40.97 37.11
C THR A 228 -57.21 42.29 36.97
#